data_AF-A0A3D5SMK6-F1
#
_entry.id   AF-A0A3D5SMK6-F1
#
_cell.length_a   1.000
_cell.length_b   1.000
_cell.length_c   1.000
_cell.angle_alpha   90.00
_cell.angle_beta   90.00
_cell.angle_gamma   90.00
#
_symmetry.space_group_name_H-M   'P 1'
#
loop_
_entity.id
_entity.type
_entity.pdbx_description
1 polymer ?
#
loop_
_entity_poly.entity_id
_entity_poly.type
_entity_poly.pdbx_seq_one_letter_code
_entity_poly.pdbx_strand_id
1 'polypeptide(L)' 'MRQKYNRHSLTFLTSLLAILLFAADEAIAHCDTMDGPVVKAAQTALATRNVNLVLIWVQNVSLMHYLDHLYEEKGGLLEQ' A
#
# COMPACT_ATOMS: atom_id res chain seq x y z
N MET A 1 -27.50 39.58 -18.72
CA MET A 1 -27.77 39.46 -17.28
C MET A 1 -26.44 39.42 -16.54
N ARG A 2 -26.07 40.46 -15.78
CA ARG A 2 -24.83 40.47 -14.97
C ARG A 2 -25.12 39.76 -13.66
N GLN A 3 -24.58 38.55 -13.49
CA GLN A 3 -24.59 37.84 -12.22
C GLN A 3 -23.91 38.72 -11.16
N LYS A 4 -24.70 39.30 -10.24
CA LYS A 4 -24.20 40.10 -9.10
C LYS A 4 -23.68 39.13 -8.04
N TYR A 5 -22.59 38.43 -8.33
CA TYR A 5 -21.93 37.64 -7.31
C TYR A 5 -21.43 38.58 -6.22
N ASN A 6 -21.92 38.40 -5.00
CA ASN A 6 -21.59 39.27 -3.89
C ASN A 6 -20.10 39.07 -3.58
N ARG A 7 -19.30 40.15 -3.56
CA ARG A 7 -17.84 40.05 -3.37
C ARG A 7 -17.48 39.26 -2.11
N HIS A 8 -18.32 39.38 -1.08
CA HIS A 8 -18.24 38.60 0.16
C HIS A 8 -18.48 37.11 -0.06
N SER A 9 -19.45 36.73 -0.91
CA SER A 9 -19.75 35.35 -1.26
C SER A 9 -18.59 34.67 -1.98
N LEU A 10 -17.88 35.42 -2.84
CA LEU A 10 -16.70 34.90 -3.53
C LEU A 10 -15.53 34.70 -2.56
N THR A 11 -15.28 35.66 -1.68
CA THR A 11 -14.22 35.54 -0.65
C THR A 11 -14.49 34.41 0.35
N PHE A 12 -15.75 34.19 0.71
CA PHE A 12 -16.14 33.06 1.57
C PHE A 12 -15.86 31.72 0.89
N LEU A 13 -16.26 31.57 -0.38
CA LEU A 13 -16.05 30.34 -1.14
C LEU A 13 -14.56 30.01 -1.30
N THR A 14 -13.73 31.02 -1.60
CA THR A 14 -12.28 30.82 -1.74
C THR A 14 -11.61 30.48 -0.41
N SER A 15 -12.04 31.10 0.69
CA SER A 15 -11.52 30.79 2.02
C SER A 15 -11.89 29.36 2.46
N LEU A 16 -13.12 28.94 2.18
CA LEU A 16 -13.58 27.58 2.50
C LEU A 16 -12.77 26.53 1.72
N LEU A 17 -12.53 26.78 0.43
CA LEU A 17 -11.74 25.90 -0.42
C LEU A 17 -10.28 25.81 0.05
N ALA A 18 -9.69 26.93 0.47
CA ALA A 18 -8.33 26.94 1.00
C ALA A 18 -8.21 26.09 2.27
N ILE A 19 -9.16 26.21 3.21
CA ILE A 19 -9.18 25.38 4.43
C ILE A 19 -9.25 23.89 4.07
N LEU A 20 -10.09 23.52 3.09
CA LEU A 20 -10.23 22.13 2.65
C LEU A 20 -8.93 21.56 2.07
N LEU A 21 -8.14 22.37 1.36
CA LEU A 21 -6.86 21.96 0.76
C LEU A 21 -5.76 21.75 1.80
N PHE A 22 -5.77 22.52 2.89
CA PHE A 22 -4.79 22.39 3.98
C PHE A 22 -5.23 21.41 5.08
N ALA A 23 -6.46 20.91 5.04
CA ALA A 23 -6.96 19.86 5.91
C ALA A 23 -6.57 18.44 5.45
N ALA A 24 -5.68 18.32 4.46
CA ALA A 24 -5.13 17.04 4.06
C ALA A 24 -4.29 16.46 5.22
N ASP A 25 -4.77 15.35 5.78
CA ASP A 25 -4.07 14.59 6.82
C ASP A 25 -2.79 13.94 6.25
N GLU A 26 -1.83 13.61 7.11
CA GLU A 26 -0.61 12.90 6.68
C GLU A 26 -1.01 11.56 6.04
N ALA A 27 -0.71 11.39 4.75
CA ALA A 27 -0.83 10.08 4.11
C ALA A 27 0.19 9.15 4.77
N ILE A 28 -0.28 8.29 5.67
CA ILE A 28 0.52 7.30 6.40
C ILE A 28 1.06 6.28 5.38
N ALA A 29 2.21 6.59 4.77
CA ALA A 29 3.02 5.63 4.05
C ALA A 29 3.80 4.80 5.08
N HIS A 30 3.11 3.92 5.82
CA HIS A 30 3.71 3.02 6.82
C HIS A 30 3.34 1.56 6.56
N CYS A 31 3.03 1.22 5.30
CA CYS A 31 2.57 -0.12 4.95
C CYS A 31 3.70 -1.16 4.91
N ASP A 32 4.96 -0.73 4.90
CA ASP A 32 6.17 -1.54 4.83
C ASP A 32 7.07 -1.45 6.09
N THR A 33 6.62 -0.74 7.13
CA THR A 33 7.34 -0.62 8.41
C THR A 33 6.89 -1.70 9.42
N MET A 34 7.48 -1.71 10.62
CA MET A 34 7.13 -2.66 11.70
C MET A 34 5.66 -2.62 12.10
N ASP A 35 5.01 -1.47 11.90
CA ASP A 35 3.59 -1.28 12.17
C ASP A 35 2.68 -1.63 10.99
N GLY A 36 3.29 -1.91 9.84
CA GLY A 36 2.62 -2.24 8.60
C GLY A 36 1.85 -3.57 8.67
N PRO A 37 0.80 -3.71 7.84
CA PRO A 37 -0.08 -4.87 7.87
C PRO A 37 0.63 -6.19 7.57
N VAL A 38 1.64 -6.16 6.68
CA VAL A 38 2.41 -7.36 6.31
C VAL A 38 3.29 -7.84 7.48
N VAL A 39 3.98 -6.93 8.16
CA VAL A 39 4.85 -7.28 9.30
C VAL A 39 4.03 -7.77 10.49
N LYS A 40 2.89 -7.13 10.79
CA LYS A 40 1.97 -7.59 11.84
C LYS A 40 1.40 -8.99 11.56
N ALA A 41 1.05 -9.27 10.30
CA ALA A 41 0.62 -10.61 9.89
C ALA A 41 1.74 -11.65 10.08
N ALA A 42 2.99 -11.30 9.72
CA ALA A 42 4.15 -12.17 9.91
C ALA A 42 4.45 -12.45 11.40
N GLN A 43 4.42 -11.42 12.26
CA GLN A 43 4.60 -11.60 13.71
C GLN A 43 3.55 -12.54 14.31
N THR A 44 2.29 -12.38 13.89
CA THR A 44 1.19 -13.26 14.33
C THR A 44 1.38 -14.70 13.83
N ALA A 45 1.79 -14.87 12.57
CA ALA A 45 2.10 -16.18 12.01
C ALA A 45 3.19 -16.91 12.79
N LEU A 46 4.25 -16.20 13.20
CA LEU A 46 5.33 -16.76 14.01
C LEU A 46 4.86 -17.13 15.42
N ALA A 47 4.14 -16.23 16.10
CA ALA A 47 3.65 -16.45 17.46
C ALA A 47 2.69 -17.64 17.55
N THR A 48 1.87 -17.85 16.51
CA THR A 48 0.86 -18.93 16.45
C THR A 48 1.35 -20.19 15.73
N ARG A 49 2.57 -20.18 15.19
CA ARG A 49 3.10 -21.23 14.30
C ARG A 49 2.17 -21.55 13.12
N ASN A 50 1.51 -20.53 12.57
CA ASN A 50 0.59 -20.67 11.45
C ASN A 50 0.97 -19.72 10.30
N VAL A 51 1.73 -20.25 9.34
CA VAL A 51 2.24 -19.49 8.18
C VAL A 51 1.12 -18.96 7.27
N ASN A 52 -0.07 -19.57 7.27
CA ASN A 52 -1.17 -19.18 6.38
C ASN A 52 -1.62 -17.73 6.61
N LEU A 53 -1.39 -17.17 7.80
CA LEU A 53 -1.78 -15.80 8.13
C LEU A 53 -0.98 -14.74 7.34
N VAL A 54 0.24 -15.05 6.91
CA VAL A 54 1.06 -14.12 6.11
C VAL A 54 1.00 -14.44 4.61
N LEU A 55 0.68 -15.68 4.23
CA LEU A 55 0.66 -16.10 2.82
C LEU A 55 -0.41 -15.40 1.97
N ILE A 56 -1.43 -14.80 2.58
CA ILE A 56 -2.42 -13.97 1.86
C ILE A 56 -1.77 -12.78 1.12
N TRP A 57 -0.59 -12.33 1.56
CA TRP A 57 0.16 -11.23 0.97
C TRP A 57 1.08 -11.67 -0.17
N VAL A 58 1.16 -12.98 -0.43
CA VAL A 58 2.02 -13.56 -1.45
C VAL A 58 1.17 -13.99 -2.64
N GLN A 59 1.43 -13.41 -3.81
CA GLN A 59 0.70 -13.78 -5.03
C GLN A 59 1.26 -15.09 -5.61
N ASN A 60 0.37 -15.99 -6.02
CA ASN A 60 0.77 -17.25 -6.67
C ASN A 60 1.65 -17.05 -7.91
N VAL A 61 1.41 -15.97 -8.67
CA VAL A 61 2.19 -15.67 -9.88
C VAL A 61 3.65 -15.36 -9.57
N SER A 62 3.93 -14.64 -8.48
CA SER A 62 5.33 -14.35 -8.11
C SER A 62 6.05 -15.62 -7.64
N LEU A 63 5.34 -16.50 -6.93
CA LEU A 63 5.87 -17.79 -6.52
C LEU A 63 6.19 -18.68 -7.72
N MET A 64 5.28 -18.75 -8.70
CA MET A 64 5.51 -19.56 -9.90
C MET A 64 6.73 -19.08 -10.69
N HIS A 65 6.85 -17.76 -10.90
CA HIS A 65 8.01 -17.18 -11.59
C HIS A 65 9.32 -17.44 -10.86
N TYR A 66 9.33 -17.35 -9.53
CA TYR A 66 10.51 -17.64 -8.73
C TYR A 66 10.91 -19.12 -8.79
N LEU A 67 9.93 -20.02 -8.71
CA LEU A 67 10.19 -21.46 -8.81
C LEU A 67 10.73 -21.83 -10.20
N ASP A 68 10.21 -21.24 -11.26
CA ASP A 68 10.71 -21.44 -12.63
C ASP A 68 12.21 -21.09 -12.73
N HIS A 69 12.62 -19.93 -12.23
CA HIS A 69 14.04 -19.54 -12.16
C HIS A 69 14.88 -20.50 -11.33
N LEU A 70 14.38 -20.97 -10.19
CA LEU A 70 15.10 -21.92 -9.35
C LEU A 70 15.24 -23.29 -10.01
N TYR A 71 14.24 -23.75 -10.76
CA TYR A 71 14.31 -25.01 -11.50
C TYR A 71 15.31 -24.91 -12.65
N GLU A 72 15.34 -23.79 -13.37
CA GLU A 72 16.31 -23.55 -14.45
C GLU A 72 17.74 -23.48 -13.89
N GLU A 73 17.97 -22.73 -12.81
CA GLU A 73 19.27 -22.60 -12.16
C GLU A 73 19.77 -23.95 -11.60
N LYS A 74 18.91 -24.69 -10.91
CA LYS A 74 19.26 -26.00 -10.33
C LYS A 74 19.40 -27.08 -11.38
N GLY A 75 18.59 -27.06 -12.45
CA GLY A 75 18.69 -27.97 -13.57
C GLY A 75 20.05 -27.89 -14.27
N GLY A 76 20.60 -26.68 -14.39
CA GLY A 76 21.95 -26.47 -14.92
C GLY A 76 23.09 -26.94 -13.98
N LEU A 77 22.85 -27.01 -12.66
CA LEU A 77 23.83 -27.49 -11.68
C LEU A 77 23.88 -29.02 -11.61
N LEU A 78 22.77 -29.71 -11.92
CA LEU A 78 22.71 -31.19 -11.88
C LEU A 78 23.25 -31.87 -13.15
N GLU A 79 23.54 -31.10 -14.21
CA GLU A 79 24.16 -31.56 -15.46
C GLU A 79 25.69 -31.29 -15.50
N GLN A 80 26.30 -30.86 -14.39
CA GLN A 80 27.75 -30.63 -14.22
C GLN A 80 28.39 -31.67 -13.29
#